data_AF-A0A0J8BHN9-F1
#
_entry.id   AF-A0A0J8BHN9-F1
#
_cell.length_a   1.000
_cell.length_b   1.000
_cell.length_c   1.000
_cell.angle_alpha   90.00
_cell.angle_beta   90.00
_cell.angle_gamma   90.00
#
_symmetry.space_group_name_H-M   'P 1'
#
loop_
_entity.id
_entity.type
_entity.pdbx_description
1 polymer ?
#
loop_
_entity_poly.entity_id
_entity_poly.type
_entity_poly.pdbx_seq_one_letter_code
_entity_poly.pdbx_strand_id
1 'polypeptide(L)'
;IHDYQVLMVGRPIMAKAFAERVVFPGGKVETSDGELKRTDSKAKSFSNRFQVCAIRELFEETGVSLTEPKLKLTDEDIVHWRRRVLTSADSFNDMMETFQCNASVNKLKPWSHWITPATGEHRFNTWFFLLKRQKTQKLLYFQGRWN
;
A
#
# COMPACT_ATOMS: atom_id res chain seq x y z
N ILE A 1 28.01 -2.48 -9.98
CA ILE A 1 26.63 -2.46 -10.54
C ILE A 1 25.70 -2.93 -9.42
N HIS A 2 24.67 -2.17 -9.07
CA HIS A 2 23.71 -2.58 -8.04
C HIS A 2 22.50 -3.26 -8.71
N ASP A 3 22.12 -4.45 -8.23
CA ASP A 3 20.96 -5.23 -8.69
C ASP A 3 19.72 -4.89 -7.85
N TYR A 4 19.08 -3.77 -8.18
CA TYR A 4 17.83 -3.37 -7.52
C TYR A 4 16.63 -3.98 -8.22
N GLN A 5 15.72 -4.54 -7.42
CA GLN A 5 14.43 -5.06 -7.89
C GLN A 5 13.31 -4.20 -7.30
N VAL A 6 12.31 -3.89 -8.12
CA VAL A 6 11.16 -3.07 -7.73
C VAL A 6 9.88 -3.88 -7.87
N LEU A 7 9.02 -3.79 -6.85
CA LEU A 7 7.70 -4.43 -6.85
C LEU A 7 6.73 -3.57 -7.65
N MET A 8 6.07 -4.18 -8.64
CA MET A 8 5.02 -3.56 -9.45
C MET A 8 3.86 -4.54 -9.64
N VAL A 9 2.68 -4.01 -9.94
CA VAL A 9 1.44 -4.77 -10.17
C VAL A 9 0.88 -4.44 -11.55
N GLY A 10 0.23 -5.42 -12.19
CA GLY A 10 -0.48 -5.21 -13.45
C GLY A 10 -1.91 -4.75 -13.20
N ARG A 11 -2.37 -3.72 -13.92
CA ARG A 11 -3.76 -3.24 -13.80
C ARG A 11 -4.72 -4.07 -14.66
N PRO A 12 -5.94 -4.34 -14.16
CA PRO A 12 -6.96 -5.03 -14.94
C PRO A 12 -7.39 -4.19 -16.15
N ILE A 13 -7.86 -4.86 -17.21
CA ILE A 13 -8.31 -4.21 -18.45
C ILE A 13 -9.48 -3.22 -18.23
N MET A 14 -10.30 -3.47 -17.21
CA MET A 14 -11.44 -2.63 -16.85
C MET A 14 -11.05 -1.41 -15.97
N ALA A 15 -9.75 -1.21 -15.70
CA ALA A 15 -9.31 -0.07 -14.92
C ALA A 15 -9.61 1.24 -15.67
N LYS A 16 -10.32 2.16 -15.00
CA LYS A 16 -10.70 3.46 -15.57
C LYS A 16 -9.50 4.32 -15.99
N ALA A 17 -8.35 4.15 -15.34
CA ALA A 17 -7.11 4.82 -15.69
C ALA A 17 -5.97 3.81 -15.79
N PHE A 18 -5.08 4.01 -16.77
CA PHE A 18 -3.87 3.19 -16.96
C PHE A 18 -4.15 1.69 -17.12
N ALA A 19 -5.26 1.32 -17.77
CA ALA A 19 -5.56 -0.09 -18.11
C ALA A 19 -4.37 -0.77 -18.77
N GLU A 20 -4.14 -2.04 -18.41
CA GLU A 20 -3.07 -2.90 -18.93
C GLU A 20 -1.63 -2.42 -18.67
N ARG A 21 -1.43 -1.36 -17.88
CA ARG A 21 -0.09 -0.90 -17.49
C ARG A 21 0.41 -1.61 -16.22
N VAL A 22 1.73 -1.72 -16.12
CA VAL A 22 2.43 -2.11 -14.89
C VAL A 22 2.67 -0.84 -14.08
N VAL A 23 2.18 -0.81 -12.84
CA VAL A 23 2.21 0.35 -11.94
C VAL A 23 2.78 -0.03 -10.57
N PHE A 24 3.19 0.96 -9.77
CA PHE A 24 3.46 0.72 -8.36
C PHE A 24 2.16 0.47 -7.60
N PRO A 25 2.20 -0.32 -6.51
CA PRO A 25 1.04 -0.46 -5.67
C PRO A 25 0.57 0.87 -5.11
N GLY A 26 -0.74 1.12 -5.13
CA GLY A 26 -1.28 2.37 -4.63
C GLY A 26 -2.69 2.67 -5.11
N GLY A 27 -3.37 3.54 -4.37
CA GLY A 27 -4.75 3.87 -4.64
C GLY A 27 -5.15 5.18 -3.97
N LYS A 28 -6.45 5.30 -3.70
CA LYS A 28 -7.03 6.51 -3.14
C LYS A 28 -6.93 6.45 -1.62
N VAL A 29 -6.65 7.61 -1.01
CA VAL A 29 -6.74 7.76 0.45
C VAL A 29 -8.21 7.67 0.86
N GLU A 30 -8.51 6.76 1.77
CA GLU A 30 -9.82 6.56 2.37
C GLU A 30 -9.93 7.27 3.73
N THR A 31 -11.15 7.43 4.23
CA THR A 31 -11.38 8.02 5.57
C THR A 31 -10.77 7.16 6.67
N SER A 32 -10.73 5.84 6.44
CA SER A 32 -10.16 4.83 7.35
C SER A 32 -8.63 4.85 7.40
N ASP A 33 -7.97 5.47 6.41
CA ASP A 33 -6.53 5.77 6.44
C ASP A 33 -6.29 6.95 7.40
N GLY A 34 -6.58 6.72 8.68
CA GLY A 34 -6.50 7.71 9.74
C GLY A 34 -5.07 8.17 10.02
N GLU A 35 -4.94 9.12 10.95
CA GLU A 35 -3.63 9.57 11.39
C GLU A 35 -3.11 8.71 12.54
N LEU A 36 -1.92 8.16 12.38
CA LEU A 36 -1.22 7.49 13.49
C LEU A 36 -0.46 8.53 14.31
N LYS A 37 -0.45 8.37 15.64
CA LYS A 37 0.38 9.22 16.50
C LYS A 37 1.85 9.00 16.16
N ARG A 38 2.50 10.05 15.68
CA ARG A 38 3.93 10.04 15.40
C ARG A 38 4.70 10.13 16.72
N THR A 39 5.62 9.20 16.95
CA THR A 39 6.53 9.24 18.10
C THR A 39 7.79 10.06 17.81
N ASP A 40 8.00 10.47 16.56
CA ASP A 40 9.16 11.25 16.12
C ASP A 40 8.86 12.76 16.08
N SER A 41 9.41 13.50 17.05
CA SER A 41 9.30 14.97 17.16
C SER A 41 9.90 15.76 15.99
N LYS A 42 10.62 15.09 15.07
CA LYS A 42 11.24 15.68 13.87
C LYS A 42 10.44 15.49 12.58
N ALA A 43 9.35 14.73 12.61
CA ALA A 43 8.52 14.59 11.43
C ALA A 43 7.79 15.91 11.14
N LYS A 44 8.03 16.47 9.96
CA LYS A 44 7.26 17.61 9.45
C LYS A 44 5.76 17.32 9.59
N SER A 45 5.01 18.40 9.83
CA SER A 45 3.55 18.59 9.99
C SER A 45 2.62 17.97 8.90
N PHE A 46 3.09 17.00 8.12
CA PHE A 46 2.28 16.37 7.09
C PHE A 46 1.56 15.13 7.65
N SER A 47 0.26 15.04 7.35
CA SER A 47 -0.58 13.90 7.71
C SER A 47 0.07 12.59 7.23
N ASN A 48 0.24 11.63 8.14
CA ASN A 48 0.76 10.32 7.76
C ASN A 48 -0.30 9.43 7.11
N ARG A 49 -1.51 9.94 6.88
CA ARG A 49 -2.57 9.21 6.17
C ARG A 49 -2.17 8.70 4.80
N PHE A 50 -1.34 9.45 4.08
CA PHE A 50 -0.82 9.02 2.78
C PHE A 50 0.11 7.81 2.91
N GLN A 51 0.84 7.71 4.02
CA GLN A 51 1.68 6.54 4.33
C GLN A 51 0.81 5.36 4.76
N VAL A 52 -0.25 5.59 5.54
CA VAL A 52 -1.20 4.54 5.93
C VAL A 52 -1.90 3.97 4.69
N CYS A 53 -2.42 4.84 3.82
CA CYS A 53 -2.98 4.47 2.52
C CYS A 53 -1.99 3.65 1.69
N ALA A 54 -0.75 4.12 1.52
CA ALA A 54 0.25 3.37 0.76
C ALA A 54 0.55 1.98 1.34
N ILE A 55 0.49 1.81 2.66
CA ILE A 55 0.69 0.52 3.34
C ILE A 55 -0.54 -0.38 3.17
N ARG A 56 -1.76 0.16 3.30
CA ARG A 56 -3.00 -0.57 3.05
C ARG A 56 -3.06 -1.09 1.62
N GLU A 57 -2.83 -0.23 0.64
CA GLU A 57 -2.85 -0.56 -0.79
C GLU A 57 -1.76 -1.58 -1.14
N LEU A 58 -0.54 -1.44 -0.57
CA LEU A 58 0.52 -2.43 -0.73
C LEU A 58 0.06 -3.82 -0.24
N PHE A 59 -0.61 -3.89 0.91
CA PHE A 59 -1.14 -5.15 1.42
C PHE A 59 -2.28 -5.68 0.54
N GLU A 60 -3.25 -4.83 0.18
CA GLU A 60 -4.40 -5.16 -0.65
C GLU A 60 -3.98 -5.79 -1.99
N GLU A 61 -3.04 -5.16 -2.69
CA GLU A 61 -2.65 -5.56 -4.04
C GLU A 61 -1.57 -6.65 -4.07
N THR A 62 -0.75 -6.78 -3.02
CA THR A 62 0.42 -7.69 -3.06
C THR A 62 0.50 -8.69 -1.90
N GLY A 63 -0.26 -8.49 -0.82
CA GLY A 63 -0.17 -9.28 0.40
C GLY A 63 1.05 -8.97 1.27
N VAL A 64 1.88 -8.00 0.89
CA VAL A 64 3.02 -7.59 1.71
C VAL A 64 2.50 -6.76 2.90
N SER A 65 2.55 -7.36 4.09
CA SER A 65 2.25 -6.65 5.34
C SER A 65 3.44 -5.82 5.81
N LEU A 66 3.17 -4.55 6.12
CA LEU A 66 4.17 -3.62 6.68
C LEU A 66 3.69 -3.09 8.03
N THR A 67 3.91 -3.88 9.08
CA THR A 67 3.39 -3.63 10.43
C THR A 67 4.47 -3.58 11.50
N GLU A 68 4.13 -2.96 12.63
CA GLU A 68 4.89 -2.94 13.88
C GLU A 68 3.97 -3.32 15.05
N PRO A 69 4.20 -4.45 15.77
CA PRO A 69 5.21 -5.45 15.47
C PRO A 69 5.03 -6.11 14.10
N LYS A 70 6.10 -6.66 13.54
CA LYS A 70 6.06 -7.37 12.25
C LYS A 70 5.18 -8.62 12.36
N LEU A 71 4.14 -8.69 11.56
CA LEU A 71 3.27 -9.87 11.49
C LEU A 71 3.93 -11.03 10.72
N LYS A 72 3.65 -12.24 11.18
CA LYS A 72 3.93 -13.50 10.48
C LYS A 72 2.59 -14.12 10.09
N LEU A 73 2.04 -13.70 8.96
CA LEU A 73 0.79 -14.21 8.43
C LEU A 73 1.03 -15.50 7.64
N THR A 74 0.11 -16.46 7.75
CA THR A 74 0.06 -17.62 6.85
C THR A 74 -0.42 -17.18 5.45
N ASP A 75 -0.26 -18.04 4.45
CA ASP A 75 -0.76 -17.75 3.10
C ASP A 75 -2.31 -17.62 3.13
N GLU A 76 -2.98 -18.43 3.97
CA GLU A 76 -4.42 -18.38 4.22
C GLU A 76 -4.85 -17.06 4.86
N ASP A 77 -4.12 -16.58 5.88
CA ASP A 77 -4.38 -15.29 6.52
C ASP A 77 -4.26 -14.14 5.52
N ILE A 78 -3.20 -14.17 4.69
CA ILE A 78 -2.99 -13.14 3.67
C ILE A 78 -4.16 -13.13 2.68
N VAL A 79 -4.59 -14.29 2.18
CA VAL A 79 -5.74 -14.38 1.27
C VAL A 79 -7.03 -13.89 1.93
N HIS A 80 -7.28 -14.30 3.18
CA HIS A 80 -8.47 -13.89 3.94
C HIS A 80 -8.53 -12.37 4.12
N TRP A 81 -7.49 -11.78 4.70
CA TRP A 81 -7.46 -10.36 5.02
C TRP A 81 -7.39 -9.48 3.77
N ARG A 82 -6.66 -9.88 2.72
CA ARG A 82 -6.66 -9.14 1.45
C ARG A 82 -8.05 -9.04 0.84
N ARG A 83 -8.82 -10.13 0.83
CA ARG A 83 -10.19 -10.12 0.31
C ARG A 83 -11.07 -9.15 1.09
N ARG A 84 -10.92 -9.11 2.42
CA ARG A 84 -11.64 -8.18 3.28
C ARG A 84 -11.26 -6.73 3.01
N VAL A 85 -9.95 -6.42 2.94
CA VAL A 85 -9.45 -5.07 2.63
C VAL A 85 -9.89 -4.59 1.26
N LEU A 86 -9.84 -5.46 0.25
CA LEU A 86 -10.36 -5.17 -1.10
C LEU A 86 -11.87 -4.86 -1.09
N THR A 87 -12.62 -5.45 -0.16
CA THR A 87 -14.06 -5.19 -0.01
C THR A 87 -14.32 -3.89 0.76
N SER A 88 -13.52 -3.61 1.78
CA SER A 88 -13.61 -2.40 2.59
C SER A 88 -12.24 -2.04 3.18
N ALA A 89 -11.81 -0.80 2.93
CA ALA A 89 -10.59 -0.26 3.50
C ALA A 89 -10.59 -0.26 5.05
N ASP A 90 -11.76 -0.23 5.70
CA ASP A 90 -11.88 -0.34 7.16
C ASP A 90 -11.36 -1.68 7.70
N SER A 91 -11.48 -2.76 6.91
CA SER A 91 -10.97 -4.09 7.29
C SER A 91 -9.46 -4.13 7.47
N PHE A 92 -8.73 -3.11 6.99
CA PHE A 92 -7.31 -2.98 7.29
C PHE A 92 -7.08 -2.60 8.76
N ASN A 93 -7.93 -1.74 9.33
CA ASN A 93 -7.88 -1.38 10.75
C ASN A 93 -8.33 -2.56 11.62
N ASP A 94 -9.37 -3.30 11.20
CA ASP A 94 -9.77 -4.55 11.86
C ASP A 94 -8.60 -5.54 11.95
N MET A 95 -7.82 -5.68 10.87
CA MET A 95 -6.64 -6.54 10.84
C MET A 95 -5.59 -6.07 11.86
N MET A 96 -5.32 -4.77 11.90
CA MET A 96 -4.38 -4.16 12.84
C MET A 96 -4.79 -4.41 14.29
N GLU A 97 -6.07 -4.24 14.60
CA GLU A 97 -6.63 -4.50 15.93
C GLU A 97 -6.57 -5.98 16.29
N THR A 98 -6.98 -6.86 15.37
CA THR A 98 -6.99 -8.32 15.57
C THR A 98 -5.59 -8.85 15.91
N PHE A 99 -4.57 -8.37 15.20
CA PHE A 99 -3.18 -8.79 15.44
C PHE A 99 -2.40 -7.87 16.37
N GLN A 100 -3.06 -6.90 17.01
CA GLN A 100 -2.48 -5.96 17.96
C GLN A 100 -1.21 -5.27 17.43
N CYS A 101 -1.28 -4.77 16.20
CA CYS A 101 -0.17 -4.11 15.53
C CYS A 101 -0.61 -2.80 14.86
N ASN A 102 0.35 -2.04 14.35
CA ASN A 102 0.10 -0.79 13.64
C ASN A 102 0.83 -0.77 12.28
N ALA A 103 0.33 -0.01 11.32
CA ALA A 103 1.05 0.24 10.07
C ALA A 103 2.41 0.91 10.34
N SER A 104 3.51 0.34 9.83
CA SER A 104 4.86 0.90 10.05
C SER A 104 5.17 2.09 9.14
N VAL A 105 4.46 3.21 9.33
CA VAL A 105 4.64 4.42 8.50
C VAL A 105 6.09 4.94 8.48
N ASN A 106 6.85 4.72 9.56
CA ASN A 106 8.26 5.15 9.66
C ASN A 106 9.22 4.41 8.71
N LYS A 107 8.82 3.23 8.21
CA LYS A 107 9.58 2.44 7.23
C LYS A 107 9.42 2.99 5.81
N LEU A 108 8.37 3.76 5.54
CA LEU A 108 8.20 4.49 4.28
C LEU A 108 8.96 5.81 4.30
N LYS A 109 9.75 6.06 3.24
CA LYS A 109 10.40 7.35 3.02
C LYS A 109 9.68 8.10 1.90
N PRO A 110 9.20 9.34 2.12
CA PRO A 110 8.67 10.16 1.05
C PRO A 110 9.71 10.32 -0.06
N TRP A 111 9.29 10.15 -1.32
CA TRP A 111 10.17 10.26 -2.48
C TRP A 111 9.77 11.41 -3.39
N SER A 112 8.51 11.48 -3.78
CA SER A 112 8.00 12.54 -4.65
C SER A 112 6.51 12.78 -4.42
N HIS A 113 6.03 13.94 -4.86
CA HIS A 113 4.64 14.35 -4.80
C HIS A 113 4.25 14.94 -6.15
N TRP A 114 3.38 14.25 -6.88
CA TRP A 114 3.02 14.59 -8.26
C TRP A 114 1.53 14.95 -8.34
N ILE A 115 1.24 16.07 -8.99
CA ILE A 115 -0.11 16.51 -9.26
C ILE A 115 -0.28 16.48 -10.78
N THR A 116 -1.29 15.75 -11.27
CA THR A 116 -1.58 15.73 -12.70
C THR A 116 -1.98 17.13 -13.17
N PRO A 117 -1.43 17.61 -14.31
CA PRO A 117 -1.83 18.88 -14.90
C PRO A 117 -3.36 19.01 -15.05
N ALA A 118 -3.86 20.24 -14.98
CA ALA A 118 -5.30 20.51 -15.00
C ALA A 118 -6.00 20.04 -16.29
N THR A 119 -5.27 19.92 -17.39
CA THR A 119 -5.76 19.49 -18.71
C THR A 119 -5.85 17.97 -18.88
N GLY A 120 -5.41 17.18 -17.89
CA GLY A 120 -5.47 15.72 -17.96
C GLY A 120 -6.89 15.18 -17.77
N GLU A 121 -7.25 14.15 -18.55
CA GLU A 121 -8.55 13.46 -18.48
C GLU A 121 -8.83 12.87 -17.08
N HIS A 122 -7.80 12.32 -16.44
CA HIS A 122 -7.84 11.87 -15.05
C HIS A 122 -6.82 12.62 -14.22
N ARG A 123 -7.26 13.18 -13.09
CA ARG A 123 -6.41 13.99 -12.21
C ARG A 123 -6.12 13.26 -10.91
N PHE A 124 -4.84 13.19 -10.57
CA PHE A 124 -4.36 12.61 -9.33
C PHE A 124 -3.47 13.60 -8.58
N ASN A 125 -3.50 13.49 -7.25
CA ASN A 125 -2.61 14.17 -6.33
C ASN A 125 -1.92 13.05 -5.54
N THR A 126 -0.78 12.60 -6.05
CA THR A 126 -0.17 11.32 -5.67
C THR A 126 1.13 11.54 -4.92
N TRP A 127 1.21 10.96 -3.73
CA TRP A 127 2.44 10.85 -2.96
C TRP A 127 3.10 9.50 -3.20
N PHE A 128 4.38 9.51 -3.56
CA PHE A 128 5.18 8.30 -3.74
C PHE A 128 6.12 8.10 -2.55
N PHE A 129 6.25 6.83 -2.15
CA PHE A 129 7.09 6.43 -1.04
C PHE A 129 8.05 5.31 -1.45
N LEU A 130 9.23 5.30 -0.84
CA LEU A 130 10.20 4.21 -0.96
C LEU A 130 10.21 3.35 0.30
N LEU A 131 10.25 2.04 0.08
CA LEU A 131 10.45 1.02 1.10
C LEU A 131 11.64 0.15 0.72
N LYS A 132 12.62 0.02 1.61
CA LYS A 132 13.66 -0.99 1.45
C LYS A 132 13.14 -2.33 1.97
N ARG A 133 12.93 -3.28 1.06
CA ARG A 133 12.53 -4.66 1.39
C ARG A 133 13.73 -5.59 1.31
N GLN A 134 13.85 -6.53 2.25
CA GLN A 134 14.85 -7.60 2.18
C GLN A 134 14.33 -8.72 1.25
N LYS A 135 15.22 -9.36 0.48
CA LYS A 135 14.88 -10.39 -0.54
C LYS A 135 14.13 -11.63 0.00
N THR A 136 13.98 -11.79 1.32
CA THR A 136 13.52 -13.04 1.97
C THR A 136 12.01 -13.25 2.04
N GLN A 137 11.18 -12.26 1.69
CA GLN A 137 9.73 -12.39 1.78
C GLN A 137 9.17 -12.86 0.43
N LYS A 138 8.52 -14.03 0.39
CA LYS A 138 7.86 -14.54 -0.82
C LYS A 138 6.78 -13.54 -1.26
N LEU A 139 6.74 -13.22 -2.55
CA LEU A 139 5.61 -12.51 -3.13
C LEU A 139 4.58 -13.57 -3.52
N LEU A 140 3.37 -13.44 -2.99
CA LEU A 140 2.25 -14.22 -3.50
C LEU A 140 1.77 -13.55 -4.78
N TYR A 141 2.25 -14.06 -5.91
CA TYR A 141 1.70 -13.70 -7.22
C TYR A 141 0.30 -14.27 -7.32
N PHE A 142 -0.71 -13.44 -7.09
CA PHE A 142 -2.07 -13.80 -7.44
C PHE A 142 -2.30 -13.42 -8.90
N GLN A 143 -2.14 -14.37 -9.81
CA GLN A 143 -2.76 -14.27 -11.13
C GLN A 143 -4.24 -14.59 -10.93
N GLY A 144 -5.03 -13.56 -10.59
CA GLY A 144 -6.48 -13.69 -10.66
C GLY A 144 -6.85 -14.08 -12.09
N ARG A 145 -7.44 -15.26 -12.27
CA ARG A 145 -8.19 -15.55 -13.49
C ARG A 145 -9.46 -14.72 -13.43
N TRP A 146 -9.50 -13.70 -14.28
CA TRP A 146 -10.68 -12.88 -14.53
C TRP A 146 -11.56 -13.66 -15.52
N ASN A 147 -12.59 -14.31 -15.00
CA ASN A 147 -13.72 -14.77 -15.80
C ASN A 147 -14.86 -13.76 -15.66
#